data_AF-A0A3M1I6F0-F1
#
_entry.id   AF-A0A3M1I6F0-F1
#
_cell.length_a   1.000
_cell.length_b   1.000
_cell.length_c   1.000
_cell.angle_alpha   90.00
_cell.angle_beta   90.00
_cell.angle_gamma   90.00
#
_symmetry.space_group_name_H-M   'P 1'
#
loop_
_entity.id
_entity.type
_entity.pdbx_description
1 polymer ?
#
loop_
_entity_poly.entity_id
_entity_poly.type
_entity_poly.pdbx_seq_one_letter_code
_entity_poly.pdbx_strand_id
1 'polypeptide(L)' 'ASIQPHKSPTFRSGKTGEWRKYFTEEHKRLFKEVAGDLLIRLGYEKDKDW' A
#
# COMPACT_ATOMS: atom_id res chain seq x y z
N ALA A 1 -19.09 19.04 5.20
CA ALA A 1 -18.87 18.15 4.04
C ALA A 1 -17.50 17.47 4.19
N SER A 2 -17.45 16.14 4.14
CA SER A 2 -16.24 15.35 4.44
C SER A 2 -15.28 15.17 3.26
N ILE A 3 -15.49 15.89 2.15
CA ILE A 3 -14.68 15.79 0.93
C ILE A 3 -14.09 17.17 0.61
N GLN A 4 -12.77 17.26 0.47
CA GLN A 4 -12.02 18.48 0.11
C GLN A 4 -11.15 18.23 -1.14
N PRO A 5 -11.68 18.46 -2.36
CA PRO A 5 -10.99 18.10 -3.61
C PRO A 5 -9.63 18.80 -3.82
N HIS A 6 -9.47 20.02 -3.30
CA HIS A 6 -8.21 20.76 -3.39
C HIS A 6 -7.07 20.10 -2.57
N LYS A 7 -7.40 19.31 -1.54
CA LYS A 7 -6.40 18.57 -0.75
C LYS A 7 -6.16 17.15 -1.29
N SER A 8 -7.19 16.54 -1.87
CA SER A 8 -7.13 15.18 -2.41
C SER A 8 -8.00 15.08 -3.67
N PRO A 9 -7.42 15.31 -4.86
CA PRO A 9 -8.17 15.15 -6.11
C PRO A 9 -8.51 13.67 -6.34
N THR A 10 -9.64 13.41 -7.02
CA THR A 10 -10.10 12.05 -7.37
C THR A 10 -9.03 11.26 -8.14
N PHE A 11 -8.30 11.95 -9.03
CA PHE A 11 -7.17 11.39 -9.76
C PHE A 11 -5.86 11.92 -9.15
N ARG A 12 -5.34 11.22 -8.14
CA ARG A 12 -4.12 11.65 -7.42
C ARG A 12 -2.83 11.47 -8.24
N SER A 13 -2.62 10.28 -8.80
CA SER A 13 -1.42 9.97 -9.61
C SER A 13 -1.65 8.91 -10.68
N GLY A 14 -2.54 7.94 -10.44
CA GLY A 14 -2.87 6.88 -11.40
C GLY A 14 -1.72 5.90 -11.70
N LYS A 15 -0.65 5.92 -10.90
CA LYS A 15 0.54 5.09 -11.10
C LYS A 15 0.58 3.93 -10.12
N THR A 16 1.02 2.77 -10.60
CA THR A 16 1.32 1.60 -9.75
C THR A 16 2.57 1.87 -8.91
N GLY A 17 2.65 1.28 -7.72
CA GLY A 17 3.86 1.34 -6.89
C GLY A 17 4.15 2.66 -6.15
N GLU A 18 3.27 3.67 -6.22
CA GLU A 18 3.47 4.95 -5.50
C GLU A 18 3.60 4.79 -3.99
N TRP A 19 3.04 3.72 -3.41
CA TRP A 19 3.19 3.39 -2.00
C TRP A 19 4.66 3.27 -1.58
N ARG A 20 5.56 2.85 -2.48
CA ARG A 20 7.00 2.71 -2.22
C ARG A 20 7.68 4.02 -1.85
N LYS A 21 7.14 5.17 -2.26
CA LYS A 21 7.67 6.49 -1.90
C LYS A 21 7.36 6.91 -0.46
N TYR A 22 6.30 6.35 0.11
CA TYR A 22 5.78 6.75 1.42
C TYR A 22 6.03 5.69 2.50
N PHE A 23 6.24 4.43 2.10
CA PHE A 23 6.54 3.35 3.02
C PHE A 23 8.01 3.38 3.42
N THR A 24 8.25 3.46 4.72
CA THR A 24 9.57 3.22 5.32
C THR A 24 9.82 1.72 5.41
N GLU A 25 11.06 1.33 5.69
CA GLU A 25 11.41 -0.08 5.94
C GLU A 25 10.65 -0.64 7.16
N GLU A 26 10.39 0.19 8.17
CA GLU A 26 9.58 -0.21 9.32
C GLU A 26 8.13 -0.49 8.93
N HIS A 27 7.51 0.36 8.09
CA HIS A 27 6.16 0.10 7.59
C HIS A 27 6.10 -1.22 6.83
N LYS A 28 7.08 -1.50 5.97
CA LYS A 28 7.16 -2.77 5.24
C LYS A 28 7.29 -3.96 6.19
N ARG A 29 8.18 -3.87 7.18
CA ARG A 29 8.39 -4.93 8.17
C ARG A 29 7.09 -5.25 8.92
N LEU A 30 6.42 -4.24 9.49
CA LEU A 30 5.17 -4.41 10.21
C LEU A 30 4.05 -4.96 9.31
N PHE A 31 3.97 -4.50 8.07
CA PHE A 31 2.96 -5.00 7.14
C PHE A 31 3.20 -6.46 6.73
N LYS A 32 4.46 -6.86 6.52
CA LYS A 32 4.83 -8.26 6.27
C LYS A 32 4.52 -9.17 7.47
N GLU A 33 4.64 -8.64 8.69
CA GLU A 33 4.30 -9.33 9.94
C GLU A 33 2.79 -9.52 10.11
N VAL A 34 1.99 -8.47 9.88
CA VAL A 34 0.55 -8.48 10.16
C VAL A 34 -0.28 -9.04 9.00
N ALA A 35 0.10 -8.75 7.76
CA ALA A 35 -0.73 -9.00 6.57
C ALA A 35 -0.06 -9.84 5.48
N GLY A 36 1.24 -10.12 5.59
CA GLY A 36 1.99 -10.87 4.56
C GLY A 36 1.39 -12.23 4.24
N ASP A 37 1.02 -13.00 5.28
CA ASP A 37 0.41 -14.32 5.09
C ASP A 37 -0.98 -14.23 4.45
N LEU A 38 -1.73 -13.15 4.73
CA LEU A 38 -3.04 -12.91 4.14
C LEU A 38 -2.92 -12.63 2.63
N LEU A 39 -1.95 -11.83 2.22
CA LEU A 39 -1.70 -11.54 0.80
C LEU A 39 -1.38 -12.81 0.01
N ILE A 40 -0.57 -13.70 0.59
CA ILE A 40 -0.22 -14.99 -0.04
C ILE A 40 -1.44 -15.90 -0.14
N ARG A 41 -2.21 -16.04 0.94
CA ARG A 41 -3.44 -16.88 0.96
C ARG A 41 -4.49 -16.41 -0.05
N LEU A 42 -4.59 -15.12 -0.27
CA LEU A 42 -5.52 -14.53 -1.24
C LEU A 42 -4.95 -14.47 -2.67
N GLY A 43 -3.69 -14.87 -2.88
CA GLY A 43 -3.05 -14.88 -4.19
C GLY A 43 -2.65 -13.51 -4.73
N TYR A 44 -2.61 -12.48 -3.88
CA TYR A 44 -2.11 -11.16 -4.26
C TYR A 44 -0.59 -11.11 -4.35
N GLU A 45 0.10 -11.89 -3.52
CA GLU A 45 1.56 -12.02 -3.53
C GLU A 45 1.97 -13.49 -3.53
N LYS A 46 3.16 -13.77 -4.04
CA LYS A 46 3.73 -15.14 -4.06
C LYS A 46 4.44 -15.49 -2.76
N ASP A 47 5.09 -14.50 -2.18
CA ASP A 47 5.93 -14.63 -1.00
C ASP A 47 6.07 -13.27 -0.29
N LYS A 48 6.98 -13.17 0.69
CA LYS A 48 7.24 -11.95 1.46
C LYS A 48 8.33 -11.06 0.83
N ASP A 49 8.82 -11.37 -0.37
CA ASP A 49 9.89 -10.66 -1.06
C ASP A 49 9.35 -9.63 -2.08
N TRP A 50 8.54 -8.71 -1.55
CA TRP A 50 7.99 -7.54 -2.27
C TRP A 50 8.48 -6.21 -1.70
#